data_AF-A0A0A3IPU6-F1
#
_entry.id   AF-A0A0A3IPU6-F1
#
_cell.length_a   1.000
_cell.length_b   1.000
_cell.length_c   1.000
_cell.angle_alpha   90.00
_cell.angle_beta   90.00
_cell.angle_gamma   90.00
#
_symmetry.space_group_name_H-M   'P 1'
#
loop_
_entity.id
_entity.type
_entity.pdbx_description
1 polymer ?
#
loop_
_entity_poly.entity_id
_entity_poly.type
_entity_poly.pdbx_seq_one_letter_code
_entity_poly.pdbx_strand_id
1 'polypeptide(L)'
;MTKTNKKLRSFVTIAMLSSISFILMLFNFPLPWFPAFLQIDFSDVPALIAAITMGPVAGILVELMKNILDWIFSGSPTGMPVGHMANFATGILFIMPVYYIYKKLPSAKGLFFGLIVGSVIMSVGMAFLNYIAFLPMYGYFMNFHVENISEMAVKAILPFNLIKGIMLIAIVTVLFRTMKTWIQNQRLQYLS
;
A
#
# COMPACT_ATOMS: atom_id res chain seq x y z
N MET A 1 25.77 -5.14 18.34
CA MET A 1 25.86 -4.77 16.90
C MET A 1 26.18 -3.29 16.79
N THR A 2 27.25 -2.92 16.08
CA THR A 2 27.60 -1.51 15.84
C THR A 2 26.54 -0.84 14.95
N LYS A 3 26.23 0.45 15.18
CA LYS A 3 25.16 1.18 14.47
C LYS A 3 25.24 1.11 12.94
N THR A 4 26.45 1.06 12.38
CA THR A 4 26.69 0.97 10.93
C THR A 4 26.12 -0.31 10.31
N ASN A 5 26.21 -1.45 11.01
CA ASN A 5 25.73 -2.74 10.53
C ASN A 5 24.19 -2.81 10.50
N LYS A 6 23.52 -2.15 11.47
CA LYS A 6 22.04 -2.01 11.47
C LYS A 6 21.54 -1.21 10.26
N LYS A 7 22.16 -0.06 9.95
CA LYS A 7 21.76 0.81 8.82
C LYS A 7 21.91 0.10 7.47
N LEU A 8 23.05 -0.55 7.24
CA LEU A 8 23.29 -1.30 6.01
C LEU A 8 22.26 -2.42 5.84
N ARG A 9 22.00 -3.18 6.91
CA ARG A 9 21.02 -4.26 6.87
C ARG A 9 19.60 -3.73 6.61
N SER A 10 19.20 -2.62 7.24
CA SER A 10 17.92 -1.98 6.94
C SER A 10 17.80 -1.58 5.48
N PHE A 11 18.84 -0.96 4.91
CA PHE A 11 18.85 -0.59 3.50
C PHE A 11 18.67 -1.79 2.58
N VAL A 12 19.42 -2.88 2.81
CA VAL A 12 19.31 -4.12 2.02
C VAL A 12 17.92 -4.73 2.15
N THR A 13 17.36 -4.81 3.37
CA THR A 13 16.01 -5.37 3.58
C THR A 13 14.94 -4.52 2.90
N ILE A 14 15.02 -3.19 2.95
CA ILE A 14 14.11 -2.30 2.21
C ILE A 14 14.21 -2.57 0.71
N ALA A 15 15.42 -2.63 0.16
CA ALA A 15 15.61 -2.92 -1.27
C ALA A 15 14.99 -4.27 -1.68
N MET A 16 15.20 -5.32 -0.89
CA MET A 16 14.61 -6.64 -1.14
C MET A 16 13.07 -6.60 -1.09
N LEU A 17 12.49 -5.96 -0.07
CA LEU A 17 11.03 -5.85 0.07
C LEU A 17 10.41 -4.98 -1.03
N SER A 18 11.12 -3.93 -1.48
CA SER A 18 10.72 -3.13 -2.65
C SER A 18 10.67 -3.98 -3.91
N SER A 19 11.69 -4.79 -4.17
CA SER A 19 11.70 -5.69 -5.34
C SER A 19 10.59 -6.73 -5.29
N ILE A 20 10.32 -7.31 -4.12
CA ILE A 20 9.20 -8.26 -3.95
C ILE A 20 7.87 -7.54 -4.17
N SER A 21 7.69 -6.34 -3.60
CA SER A 21 6.48 -5.55 -3.79
C SER A 21 6.24 -5.22 -5.25
N PHE A 22 7.28 -4.81 -5.96
CA PHE A 22 7.23 -4.57 -7.41
C PHE A 22 6.80 -5.82 -8.18
N ILE A 23 7.42 -6.98 -7.93
CA ILE A 23 7.03 -8.23 -8.60
C ILE A 23 5.56 -8.58 -8.33
N LEU A 24 5.08 -8.38 -7.09
CA LEU A 24 3.67 -8.60 -6.75
C LEU A 24 2.74 -7.61 -7.46
N MET A 25 3.20 -6.39 -7.73
CA MET A 25 2.44 -5.36 -8.46
C MET A 25 2.26 -5.72 -9.94
N LEU A 26 3.22 -6.45 -10.55
CA LEU A 26 3.11 -6.92 -11.95
C LEU A 26 1.98 -7.94 -12.16
N PHE A 27 1.53 -8.62 -11.10
CA PHE A 27 0.39 -9.54 -11.15
C PHE A 27 -0.93 -8.85 -10.82
N ASN A 28 -1.03 -7.55 -11.06
CA ASN A 28 -2.26 -6.81 -10.83
C ASN A 28 -3.37 -7.26 -11.79
N PHE A 29 -4.62 -7.12 -11.35
CA PHE A 29 -5.77 -7.45 -12.17
C PHE A 29 -6.98 -6.55 -11.84
N PRO A 30 -7.83 -6.25 -12.83
CA PRO A 30 -9.05 -5.48 -12.61
C PRO A 30 -10.13 -6.37 -11.99
N LEU A 31 -11.03 -5.77 -11.22
CA LEU A 31 -12.24 -6.45 -10.77
C LEU A 31 -13.38 -6.29 -11.77
N PRO A 32 -14.22 -7.33 -11.98
CA PRO A 32 -15.47 -7.18 -12.72
C PRO A 32 -16.32 -6.04 -12.14
N TRP A 33 -17.01 -5.30 -13.01
CA TRP A 33 -17.90 -4.17 -12.67
C TRP A 33 -17.22 -2.90 -12.15
N PHE A 34 -15.90 -2.88 -11.95
CA PHE A 34 -15.13 -1.68 -11.63
C PHE A 34 -14.42 -1.12 -12.87
N PRO A 35 -14.14 0.19 -12.92
CA PRO A 35 -13.31 0.76 -13.97
C PRO A 35 -11.94 0.07 -14.09
N ALA A 36 -11.48 -0.20 -15.31
CA ALA A 36 -10.26 -0.97 -15.56
C ALA A 36 -8.96 -0.32 -15.06
N PHE A 37 -8.97 0.97 -14.74
CA PHE A 37 -7.82 1.63 -14.11
C PHE A 37 -7.68 1.29 -12.60
N LEU A 38 -8.71 0.72 -11.98
CA LEU A 38 -8.68 0.24 -10.60
C LEU A 38 -8.18 -1.21 -10.59
N GLN A 39 -6.94 -1.38 -10.16
CA GLN A 39 -6.23 -2.65 -10.19
C GLN A 39 -6.03 -3.18 -8.77
N ILE A 40 -6.31 -4.47 -8.57
CA ILE A 40 -6.03 -5.20 -7.34
C ILE A 40 -4.64 -5.81 -7.43
N ASP A 41 -3.90 -5.69 -6.35
CA ASP A 41 -2.57 -6.25 -6.20
C ASP A 41 -2.29 -6.50 -4.70
N PHE A 42 -1.23 -7.25 -4.41
CA PHE A 42 -0.80 -7.54 -3.03
C PHE A 42 0.55 -6.92 -2.68
N SER A 43 0.96 -5.91 -3.44
CA SER A 43 2.25 -5.24 -3.28
C SER A 43 2.34 -4.37 -2.02
N ASP A 44 1.22 -4.06 -1.37
CA ASP A 44 1.18 -3.34 -0.09
C ASP A 44 1.62 -4.23 1.10
N VAL A 45 1.63 -5.57 0.92
CA VAL A 45 1.96 -6.53 1.98
C VAL A 45 3.42 -6.41 2.43
N PRO A 46 4.44 -6.43 1.54
CA PRO A 46 5.83 -6.30 1.98
C PRO A 46 6.13 -4.91 2.54
N ALA A 47 5.44 -3.86 2.06
CA ALA A 47 5.54 -2.52 2.64
C ALA A 47 5.01 -2.47 4.09
N LEU A 48 3.88 -3.14 4.37
CA LEU A 48 3.38 -3.27 5.72
C LEU A 48 4.32 -4.07 6.63
N ILE A 49 4.94 -5.14 6.12
CA ILE A 49 5.96 -5.90 6.84
C ILE A 49 7.15 -4.98 7.18
N ALA A 50 7.63 -4.18 6.23
CA ALA A 50 8.69 -3.20 6.47
C ALA A 50 8.28 -2.18 7.54
N ALA A 51 7.06 -1.65 7.45
CA ALA A 51 6.54 -0.70 8.43
C ALA A 51 6.54 -1.28 9.84
N ILE A 52 5.99 -2.49 10.00
CA ILE A 52 5.86 -3.14 11.32
C ILE A 52 7.22 -3.56 11.90
N THR A 53 8.15 -4.01 11.07
CA THR A 53 9.45 -4.52 11.54
C THR A 53 10.49 -3.43 11.74
N MET A 54 10.49 -2.40 10.91
CA MET A 54 11.57 -1.40 10.82
C MET A 54 11.10 0.04 11.01
N GLY A 55 9.79 0.29 11.11
CA GLY A 55 9.22 1.61 11.33
C GLY A 55 8.58 2.22 10.07
N PRO A 56 7.82 3.32 10.22
CA PRO A 56 6.92 3.82 9.18
C PRO A 56 7.68 4.27 7.93
N VAL A 57 8.86 4.87 8.09
CA VAL A 57 9.72 5.31 6.97
C VAL A 57 10.13 4.14 6.09
N ALA A 58 10.42 2.96 6.66
CA ALA A 58 10.77 1.79 5.86
C ALA A 58 9.60 1.35 4.97
N GLY A 59 8.37 1.34 5.49
CA GLY A 59 7.17 1.05 4.70
C GLY A 59 6.93 2.07 3.59
N ILE A 60 7.08 3.36 3.89
CA ILE A 60 6.95 4.43 2.88
C ILE A 60 8.00 4.28 1.77
N LEU A 61 9.24 3.93 2.12
CA LEU A 61 10.29 3.70 1.11
C LEU A 61 9.97 2.48 0.22
N VAL A 62 9.42 1.40 0.77
CA VAL A 62 8.98 0.24 -0.02
C VAL A 62 7.84 0.62 -0.97
N GLU A 63 6.83 1.34 -0.48
CA GLU A 63 5.73 1.88 -1.29
C GLU A 63 6.23 2.80 -2.42
N LEU A 64 7.21 3.65 -2.12
CA LEU A 64 7.76 4.57 -3.11
C LEU A 64 8.52 3.81 -4.19
N MET A 65 9.42 2.91 -3.77
CA MET A 65 10.29 2.19 -4.70
C MET A 65 9.50 1.23 -5.59
N LYS A 66 8.49 0.51 -5.06
CA LYS A 66 7.67 -0.39 -5.90
C LYS A 66 6.98 0.36 -7.03
N ASN A 67 6.46 1.56 -6.74
CA ASN A 67 5.74 2.39 -7.70
C ASN A 67 6.67 3.03 -8.73
N ILE A 68 7.88 3.43 -8.33
CA ILE A 68 8.91 3.91 -9.27
C ILE A 68 9.35 2.78 -10.21
N LEU A 69 9.60 1.58 -9.66
CA LEU A 69 10.01 0.43 -10.46
C LEU A 69 8.94 0.00 -11.46
N ASP A 70 7.68 -0.06 -11.02
CA ASP A 70 6.55 -0.38 -11.90
C ASP A 70 6.37 0.68 -12.99
N TRP A 71 6.50 1.96 -12.65
CA TRP A 71 6.38 3.01 -13.67
C TRP A 71 7.47 2.92 -14.73
N ILE A 72 8.71 2.63 -14.34
CA ILE A 72 9.82 2.47 -15.28
C ILE A 72 9.60 1.25 -16.19
N PHE A 73 9.01 0.17 -15.66
CA PHE A 73 8.88 -1.10 -16.37
C PHE A 73 7.61 -1.20 -17.22
N SER A 74 6.48 -0.85 -16.62
CA SER A 74 5.13 -0.98 -17.20
C SER A 74 4.67 0.30 -17.93
N GLY A 75 5.34 1.43 -17.68
CA GLY A 75 4.96 2.72 -18.23
C GLY A 75 3.70 3.30 -17.58
N SER A 76 3.10 4.32 -18.21
CA SER A 76 1.82 4.88 -17.76
C SER A 76 0.95 5.27 -18.96
N PRO A 77 -0.33 4.90 -18.99
CA PRO A 77 -1.24 5.27 -20.08
C PRO A 77 -1.36 6.78 -20.30
N THR A 78 -1.21 7.57 -19.23
CA THR A 78 -1.30 9.04 -19.25
C THR A 78 0.02 9.73 -19.60
N GLY A 79 1.11 8.99 -19.86
CA GLY A 79 2.48 9.52 -19.96
C GLY A 79 3.09 9.96 -18.62
N MET A 80 2.27 10.46 -17.69
CA MET A 80 2.63 10.77 -16.30
C MET A 80 2.19 9.66 -15.34
N PRO A 81 2.87 9.41 -14.21
CA PRO A 81 2.61 8.26 -13.33
C PRO A 81 1.38 8.43 -12.40
N VAL A 82 0.25 8.92 -12.90
CA VAL A 82 -0.95 9.22 -12.07
C VAL A 82 -1.44 7.99 -11.29
N GLY A 83 -1.51 6.83 -11.95
CA GLY A 83 -1.92 5.58 -11.29
C GLY A 83 -0.96 5.11 -10.21
N HIS A 84 0.34 5.30 -10.43
CA HIS A 84 1.39 4.95 -9.47
C HIS A 84 1.38 5.90 -8.27
N MET A 85 1.10 7.19 -8.50
CA MET A 85 0.87 8.16 -7.41
C MET A 85 -0.36 7.79 -6.58
N ALA A 86 -1.44 7.34 -7.24
CA ALA A 86 -2.64 6.87 -6.56
C ALA A 86 -2.38 5.57 -5.76
N ASN A 87 -1.63 4.63 -6.32
CA ASN A 87 -1.23 3.40 -5.62
C ASN A 87 -0.34 3.71 -4.42
N PHE A 88 0.65 4.60 -4.56
CA PHE A 88 1.49 5.06 -3.45
C PHE A 88 0.68 5.70 -2.32
N ALA A 89 -0.28 6.57 -2.65
CA ALA A 89 -1.18 7.18 -1.67
C ALA A 89 -2.06 6.13 -0.98
N THR A 90 -2.59 5.17 -1.74
CA THR A 90 -3.36 4.02 -1.23
C THR A 90 -2.54 3.26 -0.20
N GLY A 91 -1.30 2.90 -0.54
CA GLY A 91 -0.36 2.20 0.32
C GLY A 91 -0.12 2.95 1.62
N ILE A 92 0.23 4.25 1.56
CA ILE A 92 0.45 5.07 2.77
C ILE A 92 -0.79 5.13 3.67
N LEU A 93 -1.96 5.43 3.08
CA LEU A 93 -3.22 5.53 3.82
C LEU A 93 -3.59 4.22 4.51
N PHE A 94 -3.18 3.09 3.95
CA PHE A 94 -3.36 1.78 4.55
C PHE A 94 -2.30 1.47 5.62
N ILE A 95 -1.01 1.49 5.28
CA ILE A 95 0.04 0.94 6.15
C ILE A 95 0.28 1.80 7.42
N MET A 96 0.07 3.12 7.34
CA MET A 96 0.33 4.03 8.45
C MET A 96 -0.58 3.80 9.67
N PRO A 97 -1.92 3.83 9.55
CA PRO A 97 -2.79 3.54 10.68
C PRO A 97 -2.58 2.12 11.22
N VAL A 98 -2.36 1.13 10.36
CA VAL A 98 -2.08 -0.25 10.78
C VAL A 98 -0.82 -0.30 11.65
N TYR A 99 0.26 0.35 11.20
CA TYR A 99 1.51 0.44 11.94
C TYR A 99 1.31 1.08 13.32
N TYR A 100 0.68 2.26 13.39
CA TYR A 100 0.54 2.98 14.65
C TYR A 100 -0.35 2.23 15.66
N ILE A 101 -1.41 1.58 15.19
CA ILE A 101 -2.27 0.75 16.03
C ILE A 101 -1.50 -0.47 16.54
N TYR A 102 -0.82 -1.20 15.66
CA TYR A 102 -0.04 -2.38 16.05
C TYR A 102 1.16 -2.04 16.95
N LYS A 103 1.76 -0.85 16.78
CA LYS A 103 2.80 -0.34 17.68
C LYS A 103 2.29 -0.19 19.11
N LYS A 104 1.06 0.32 19.29
CA LYS A 104 0.43 0.48 20.61
C LYS A 104 -0.12 -0.85 21.17
N LEU A 105 -0.61 -1.73 20.31
CA LEU A 105 -1.20 -3.02 20.68
C LEU A 105 -0.52 -4.16 19.89
N PRO A 106 0.68 -4.62 20.29
CA PRO A 106 1.49 -5.59 19.54
C PRO A 106 0.97 -7.03 19.69
N SER A 107 -0.30 -7.26 19.31
CA SER A 107 -0.99 -8.55 19.39
C SER A 107 -1.69 -8.87 18.07
N ALA A 108 -2.12 -10.12 17.87
CA ALA A 108 -2.90 -10.50 16.70
C ALA A 108 -4.22 -9.71 16.59
N LYS A 109 -4.87 -9.45 17.74
CA LYS A 109 -6.08 -8.62 17.81
C LYS A 109 -5.80 -7.17 17.41
N GLY A 110 -4.69 -6.61 17.89
CA GLY A 110 -4.26 -5.26 17.54
C GLY A 110 -3.91 -5.11 16.07
N LEU A 111 -3.26 -6.13 15.47
CA LEU A 111 -3.01 -6.16 14.03
C LEU A 111 -4.33 -6.20 13.24
N PHE A 112 -5.22 -7.13 13.58
CA PHE A 112 -6.50 -7.28 12.89
C PHE A 112 -7.34 -6.00 12.96
N PHE A 113 -7.41 -5.37 14.14
CA PHE A 113 -8.08 -4.08 14.31
C PHE A 113 -7.40 -2.97 13.50
N GLY A 114 -6.06 -2.94 13.49
CA GLY A 114 -5.29 -2.01 12.68
C GLY A 114 -5.59 -2.15 11.18
N LEU A 115 -5.70 -3.38 10.68
CA LEU A 115 -6.04 -3.68 9.29
C LEU A 115 -7.44 -3.17 8.92
N ILE A 116 -8.44 -3.38 9.78
CA ILE A 116 -9.79 -2.84 9.56
C ILE A 116 -9.76 -1.31 9.48
N VAL A 117 -9.14 -0.66 10.47
CA VAL A 117 -9.06 0.82 10.51
C VAL A 117 -8.29 1.35 9.30
N GLY A 118 -7.19 0.70 8.93
CA GLY A 118 -6.41 1.07 7.74
C GLY A 118 -7.21 0.92 6.44
N SER A 119 -7.98 -0.15 6.28
CA SER A 119 -8.85 -0.32 5.11
C SER A 119 -9.92 0.76 5.01
N VAL A 120 -10.52 1.17 6.13
CA VAL A 120 -11.52 2.25 6.14
C VAL A 120 -10.87 3.60 5.80
N ILE A 121 -9.74 3.93 6.44
CA ILE A 121 -9.00 5.19 6.16
C ILE A 121 -8.54 5.24 4.71
N MET A 122 -7.99 4.14 4.18
CA MET A 122 -7.62 4.01 2.78
C MET A 122 -8.82 4.26 1.87
N SER A 123 -9.97 3.64 2.15
CA SER A 123 -11.15 3.75 1.28
C SER A 123 -11.72 5.16 1.22
N VAL A 124 -11.88 5.80 2.39
CA VAL A 124 -12.38 7.18 2.47
C VAL A 124 -11.36 8.16 1.90
N GLY A 125 -10.08 7.99 2.26
CA GLY A 125 -8.99 8.83 1.78
C GLY A 125 -8.81 8.74 0.26
N MET A 126 -8.92 7.54 -0.32
CA MET A 126 -8.83 7.36 -1.76
C MET A 126 -10.05 7.89 -2.50
N ALA A 127 -11.26 7.79 -1.94
CA ALA A 127 -12.43 8.46 -2.52
C ALA A 127 -12.22 9.99 -2.57
N PHE A 128 -11.74 10.57 -1.47
CA PHE A 128 -11.44 12.01 -1.39
C PHE A 128 -10.32 12.43 -2.37
N LEU A 129 -9.17 11.74 -2.35
CA LEU A 129 -8.03 12.07 -3.22
C LEU A 129 -8.34 11.87 -4.70
N ASN A 130 -9.16 10.88 -5.05
CA ASN A 130 -9.61 10.73 -6.44
C ASN A 130 -10.52 11.89 -6.86
N TYR A 131 -11.42 12.34 -5.98
CA TYR A 131 -12.29 13.47 -6.27
C TYR A 131 -11.51 14.76 -6.52
N ILE A 132 -10.52 15.07 -5.68
CA ILE A 132 -9.81 16.36 -5.77
C ILE A 132 -8.57 16.35 -6.67
N ALA A 133 -7.94 15.18 -6.89
CA ALA A 133 -6.60 15.11 -7.47
C ALA A 133 -6.49 14.09 -8.60
N PHE A 134 -6.67 12.79 -8.33
CA PHE A 134 -6.30 11.76 -9.31
C PHE A 134 -7.22 11.73 -10.53
N LEU A 135 -8.54 11.81 -10.36
CA LEU A 135 -9.46 11.84 -11.51
C LEU A 135 -9.34 13.13 -12.34
N PRO A 136 -9.25 14.33 -11.73
CA PRO A 136 -8.90 15.53 -12.48
C PRO A 136 -7.57 15.41 -13.26
N MET A 137 -6.53 14.82 -12.66
CA MET A 137 -5.27 14.56 -13.36
C MET A 137 -5.44 13.61 -14.54
N TYR A 138 -6.19 12.53 -14.39
CA TYR A 138 -6.52 11.63 -15.49
C TYR A 138 -7.23 12.36 -16.63
N GLY A 139 -8.27 13.16 -16.32
CA GLY A 139 -8.99 13.95 -17.31
C GLY A 139 -8.10 14.94 -18.05
N TYR A 140 -7.20 15.62 -17.32
CA TYR A 140 -6.23 16.55 -17.90
C TYR A 140 -5.24 15.87 -18.85
N PHE A 141 -4.60 14.77 -18.42
CA PHE A 141 -3.54 14.13 -19.22
C PHE A 141 -4.07 13.29 -20.40
N MET A 142 -5.29 12.76 -20.31
CA MET A 142 -5.91 12.00 -21.41
C MET A 142 -6.91 12.83 -22.23
N ASN A 143 -7.01 14.14 -21.96
CA ASN A 143 -7.88 15.09 -22.67
C ASN A 143 -9.35 14.61 -22.78
N PHE A 144 -9.90 14.06 -21.70
CA PHE A 144 -11.30 13.63 -21.63
C PHE A 144 -11.98 14.23 -20.40
N HIS A 145 -13.28 14.48 -20.52
CA HIS A 145 -14.08 14.97 -19.42
C HIS A 145 -14.52 13.80 -18.54
N VAL A 146 -14.15 13.83 -17.26
CA VAL A 146 -14.66 12.87 -16.27
C VAL A 146 -16.01 13.39 -15.79
N GLU A 147 -17.09 12.88 -16.36
CA GLU A 147 -18.45 13.17 -15.86
C GLU A 147 -18.65 12.57 -14.46
N ASN A 148 -19.38 13.29 -13.61
CA ASN A 148 -19.80 12.83 -12.28
C ASN A 148 -18.65 12.27 -11.40
N ILE A 149 -17.55 13.02 -11.28
CA ILE A 149 -16.37 12.65 -10.45
C ILE A 149 -16.78 12.24 -9.03
N SER A 150 -17.74 12.95 -8.42
CA SER A 150 -18.25 12.64 -7.08
C SER A 150 -18.94 11.28 -7.02
N GLU A 151 -19.72 10.95 -8.04
CA GLU A 151 -20.39 9.65 -8.16
C GLU A 151 -19.36 8.53 -8.35
N MET A 152 -18.35 8.72 -9.19
CA MET A 152 -17.29 7.72 -9.39
C MET A 152 -16.46 7.52 -8.12
N ALA A 153 -16.16 8.58 -7.38
CA ALA A 153 -15.47 8.51 -6.10
C ALA A 153 -16.23 7.66 -5.06
N VAL A 154 -17.55 7.85 -4.96
CA VAL A 154 -18.38 7.17 -3.96
C VAL A 154 -18.81 5.77 -4.41
N LYS A 155 -19.23 5.59 -5.67
CA LYS A 155 -19.84 4.34 -6.15
C LYS A 155 -18.82 3.34 -6.71
N ALA A 156 -17.64 3.78 -7.14
CA ALA A 156 -16.60 2.90 -7.65
C ALA A 156 -15.39 2.87 -6.70
N ILE A 157 -14.77 4.01 -6.43
CA ILE A 157 -13.46 4.04 -5.76
C ILE A 157 -13.56 3.63 -4.29
N LEU A 158 -14.55 4.14 -3.56
CA LEU A 158 -14.77 3.77 -2.15
C LEU A 158 -15.01 2.25 -1.99
N PRO A 159 -16.00 1.61 -2.66
CA PRO A 159 -16.23 0.18 -2.51
C PRO A 159 -15.07 -0.67 -3.05
N PHE A 160 -14.40 -0.23 -4.13
CA PHE A 160 -13.21 -0.91 -4.63
C PHE A 160 -12.12 -1.01 -3.56
N ASN A 161 -11.81 0.10 -2.89
CA ASN A 161 -10.80 0.13 -1.84
C ASN A 161 -11.21 -0.66 -0.60
N LEU A 162 -12.51 -0.75 -0.27
CA LEU A 162 -12.98 -1.63 0.80
C LEU A 162 -12.73 -3.10 0.47
N ILE A 163 -13.02 -3.53 -0.77
CA ILE A 163 -12.75 -4.89 -1.23
C ILE A 163 -11.25 -5.17 -1.19
N LYS A 164 -10.42 -4.26 -1.72
CA LYS A 164 -8.95 -4.36 -1.63
C LYS A 164 -8.51 -4.53 -0.17
N GLY A 165 -9.07 -3.73 0.73
CA GLY A 165 -8.82 -3.82 2.17
C GLY A 165 -9.16 -5.18 2.77
N ILE A 166 -10.31 -5.77 2.43
CA ILE A 166 -10.72 -7.11 2.88
C ILE A 166 -9.72 -8.18 2.40
N MET A 167 -9.28 -8.11 1.15
CA MET A 167 -8.30 -9.05 0.60
C MET A 167 -6.95 -8.93 1.32
N LEU A 168 -6.50 -7.70 1.59
CA LEU A 168 -5.29 -7.44 2.37
C LEU A 168 -5.42 -7.94 3.82
N ILE A 169 -6.56 -7.75 4.47
CA ILE A 169 -6.84 -8.30 5.82
C ILE A 169 -6.63 -9.80 5.83
N ALA A 170 -7.21 -10.52 4.86
CA ALA A 170 -7.12 -11.98 4.78
C ALA A 170 -5.65 -12.43 4.63
N ILE A 171 -4.94 -11.88 3.66
CA ILE A 171 -3.56 -12.29 3.34
C ILE A 171 -2.60 -11.92 4.46
N VAL A 172 -2.66 -10.69 4.97
CA VAL A 172 -1.78 -10.22 6.04
C VAL A 172 -2.00 -11.03 7.31
N THR A 173 -3.26 -11.37 7.65
CA THR A 173 -3.55 -12.17 8.84
C THR A 173 -2.92 -13.57 8.76
N VAL A 174 -3.02 -14.23 7.60
CA VAL A 174 -2.39 -15.55 7.37
C VAL A 174 -0.86 -15.43 7.46
N LEU A 175 -0.27 -14.48 6.75
CA LEU A 175 1.20 -14.30 6.72
C LEU A 175 1.77 -13.97 8.10
N PHE A 176 1.14 -13.05 8.84
CA PHE A 176 1.60 -12.68 10.17
C PHE A 176 1.48 -13.81 11.18
N ARG A 177 0.48 -14.68 11.04
CA ARG A 177 0.36 -15.88 11.88
C ARG A 177 1.53 -16.83 11.63
N THR A 178 1.86 -17.08 10.36
CA THR A 178 2.96 -17.97 9.96
C THR A 178 4.34 -17.40 10.31
N MET A 179 4.52 -16.08 10.17
CA MET A 179 5.81 -15.41 10.37
C MET A 179 6.00 -14.80 11.76
N LYS A 180 5.09 -15.05 12.71
CA LYS A 180 5.03 -14.35 14.01
C LYS A 180 6.39 -14.28 14.72
N THR A 181 7.07 -15.41 14.87
CA THR A 181 8.37 -15.50 15.56
C THR A 181 9.45 -14.69 14.84
N TRP A 182 9.49 -14.78 13.50
CA TRP A 182 10.43 -14.02 12.71
C TRP A 182 10.19 -12.51 12.83
N ILE A 183 8.93 -12.06 12.74
CA ILE A 183 8.55 -10.64 12.86
C ILE A 183 8.95 -10.09 14.23
N GLN A 184 8.72 -10.84 15.30
CA GLN A 184 9.12 -10.46 16.66
C GLN A 184 10.65 -10.27 16.76
N ASN A 185 11.42 -11.20 16.21
CA ASN A 185 12.88 -11.11 16.20
C ASN A 185 13.37 -9.89 15.39
N GLN A 186 12.77 -9.59 14.24
CA GLN A 186 13.15 -8.38 13.48
C GLN A 186 12.83 -7.10 14.25
N ARG A 187 11.65 -7.01 14.89
CA ARG A 187 11.27 -5.84 15.70
C ARG A 187 12.28 -5.61 16.83
N LEU A 188 12.72 -6.66 17.52
CA LEU A 188 13.75 -6.57 18.55
C LEU A 188 15.11 -6.12 18.00
N GLN A 189 15.42 -6.34 16.73
CA GLN A 189 16.70 -5.95 16.14
C GLN A 189 16.71 -4.50 15.65
N TYR A 190 15.60 -4.03 15.07
CA TYR A 190 15.52 -2.70 14.44
C TYR A 190 14.92 -1.61 15.34
N LEU A 191 14.00 -1.96 16.24
CA LEU A 191 13.26 -1.00 17.06
C LEU A 191 13.72 -0.97 18.54
N SER A 192 14.81 -1.68 18.87
CA SER A 192 15.52 -1.60 20.16
C SER A 192 16.70 -0.64 20.14
#